data_AF-A0A1H4E370-F1
#
_entry.id   AF-A0A1H4E370-F1
#
_cell.length_a   1.000
_cell.length_b   1.000
_cell.length_c   1.000
_cell.angle_alpha   90.00
_cell.angle_beta   90.00
_cell.angle_gamma   90.00
#
_symmetry.space_group_name_H-M   'P 1'
#
loop_
_entity.id
_entity.type
_entity.pdbx_description
1 polymer ?
#
loop_
_entity_poly.entity_id
_entity_poly.type
_entity_poly.pdbx_seq_one_letter_code
_entity_poly.pdbx_strand_id
1 'polypeptide(L)' 'MEEKRLRGFPISFNIYAESEEEVEEARMAIIAFIGLHASQCRAVTAKKVAQALSNWDKNPIVKNHIINYFK' A
#
# COMPACT_ATOMS: atom_id res chain seq x y z
N MET A 1 -11.56 27.88 -9.09
CA MET A 1 -11.57 26.55 -8.43
C MET A 1 -10.18 26.32 -7.90
N GLU A 2 -10.03 26.18 -6.60
CA GLU A 2 -8.72 25.93 -5.98
C GLU A 2 -8.27 24.51 -6.30
N GLU A 3 -7.18 24.38 -7.05
CA GLU A 3 -6.63 23.08 -7.43
C GLU A 3 -6.07 22.43 -6.16
N LYS A 4 -6.78 21.42 -5.62
CA LYS A 4 -6.32 20.69 -4.43
C LYS A 4 -5.04 19.94 -4.77
N ARG A 5 -3.90 20.56 -4.48
CA ARG A 5 -2.59 19.93 -4.60
C ARG A 5 -2.48 18.80 -3.59
N LEU A 6 -2.22 17.60 -4.09
CA LEU A 6 -1.85 16.47 -3.25
C LEU A 6 -0.48 16.77 -2.62
N ARG A 7 -0.36 16.54 -1.31
CA ARG A 7 0.90 16.63 -0.59
C ARG A 7 1.18 15.30 0.12
N GLY A 8 2.46 15.00 0.28
CA GLY A 8 2.90 13.85 1.08
C GLY A 8 2.59 14.06 2.56
N PHE A 9 2.24 12.99 3.25
CA PHE A 9 2.11 12.95 4.70
C PHE A 9 2.89 11.74 5.21
N PRO A 10 3.72 11.88 6.26
CA PRO A 10 4.36 10.73 6.88
C PRO A 10 3.31 9.86 7.56
N ILE A 11 3.45 8.54 7.42
CA ILE A 11 2.61 7.53 8.08
C ILE A 11 3.56 6.55 8.76
N SER A 12 3.34 6.24 10.03
CA SER A 12 4.03 5.17 10.73
C SER A 12 3.03 4.15 11.29
N PHE A 13 3.44 2.89 11.29
CA PHE A 13 2.72 1.77 11.87
C PHE A 13 3.74 0.67 12.19
N ASN A 14 3.35 -0.25 13.07
CA ASN A 14 4.16 -1.42 13.40
C ASN A 14 3.81 -2.58 12.45
N ILE A 15 4.81 -3.39 12.11
CA ILE A 15 4.67 -4.67 11.39
C ILE A 15 5.45 -5.73 12.15
N TYR A 16 4.97 -6.97 12.14
CA TYR A 16 5.73 -8.10 12.69
C TYR A 16 6.85 -8.46 11.73
N ALA A 17 8.06 -8.61 12.27
CA ALA A 17 9.23 -8.99 11.52
C ALA A 17 10.22 -9.72 12.42
N GLU A 18 11.02 -10.62 11.84
CA GLU A 18 12.06 -11.37 12.54
C GLU A 18 13.39 -10.60 12.58
N SER A 19 13.58 -9.64 11.67
CA SER A 19 14.80 -8.84 11.55
C SER A 19 14.53 -7.43 11.02
N GLU A 20 15.51 -6.55 11.18
CA GLU A 20 15.47 -5.22 10.57
C GLU A 20 15.54 -5.27 9.03
N GLU A 21 16.16 -6.31 8.47
CA GLU A 21 16.27 -6.52 7.03
C GLU A 21 14.89 -6.74 6.41
N GLU A 22 14.04 -7.56 7.04
CA GLU A 22 12.66 -7.80 6.59
C GLU A 22 11.83 -6.51 6.60
N VAL A 23 12.02 -5.65 7.62
CA VAL A 23 11.36 -4.34 7.68
C VAL A 23 11.81 -3.44 6.53
N GLU A 24 13.10 -3.44 6.22
CA GLU A 24 13.65 -2.63 5.12
C GLU A 24 13.18 -3.13 3.75
N GLU A 25 13.12 -4.45 3.54
CA GLU A 25 12.55 -5.04 2.33
C GLU A 25 11.07 -4.65 2.16
N ALA A 26 10.27 -4.74 3.23
CA ALA A 26 8.87 -4.32 3.21
C ALA A 26 8.72 -2.83 2.90
N ARG A 27 9.56 -1.98 3.50
CA ARG A 27 9.61 -0.53 3.25
C ARG A 27 9.92 -0.24 1.78
N MET A 28 10.94 -0.90 1.24
CA MET A 28 11.37 -0.74 -0.15
C MET A 28 10.30 -1.21 -1.13
N ALA A 29 9.61 -2.32 -0.85
CA ALA A 29 8.50 -2.81 -1.66
C ALA A 29 7.33 -1.81 -1.72
N ILE A 30 6.98 -1.19 -0.57
CA ILE A 30 5.93 -0.16 -0.52
C ILE A 30 6.33 1.09 -1.32
N ILE A 31 7.57 1.56 -1.17
CA ILE A 31 8.08 2.72 -1.92
C ILE A 31 8.08 2.43 -3.42
N ALA A 32 8.55 1.24 -3.83
CA ALA A 32 8.58 0.82 -5.23
C ALA A 32 7.16 0.74 -5.82
N PHE A 33 6.19 0.20 -5.08
CA PHE A 33 4.79 0.15 -5.49
C PHE A 33 4.21 1.55 -5.75
N ILE A 34 4.46 2.49 -4.82
CA ILE A 34 4.01 3.89 -4.97
C ILE A 34 4.68 4.54 -6.18
N GLY A 35 6.00 4.37 -6.33
CA GLY A 35 6.79 4.93 -7.43
C GLY A 35 6.36 4.40 -8.80
N LEU A 36 6.12 3.10 -8.91
CA LEU A 36 5.65 2.45 -10.13
C LEU A 36 4.30 3.00 -10.60
N HIS A 37 3.36 3.20 -9.68
CA HIS A 37 2.08 3.78 -10.05
C HIS A 37 2.19 5.27 -10.37
N ALA A 38 3.04 6.01 -9.65
CA ALA A 38 3.30 7.41 -9.93
C ALA A 38 3.90 7.60 -11.34
N SER A 39 4.83 6.75 -11.77
CA SER A 39 5.42 6.79 -13.12
C SER A 39 4.40 6.52 -14.24
N GLN A 40 3.30 5.84 -13.92
CA GLN A 40 2.16 5.61 -14.82
C GLN A 40 1.08 6.70 -14.71
N CYS A 41 1.39 7.87 -14.15
CA CYS A 41 0.44 8.96 -13.88
C CYS A 41 -0.72 8.57 -12.95
N ARG A 42 -0.55 7.53 -12.11
CA ARG A 42 -1.55 7.08 -11.13
C ARG A 42 -1.10 7.43 -9.73
N ALA A 43 -1.68 8.49 -9.16
CA ALA A 43 -1.42 8.83 -7.77
C ALA A 43 -1.98 7.75 -6.82
N VAL A 44 -1.10 7.13 -6.03
CA VAL A 44 -1.44 6.25 -4.90
C VAL A 44 -1.77 7.12 -3.69
N THR A 45 -3.01 7.60 -3.64
CA THR A 45 -3.50 8.44 -2.54
C THR A 45 -3.93 7.58 -1.34
N ALA A 46 -3.83 8.11 -0.12
CA ALA A 46 -4.33 7.44 1.08
C ALA A 46 -5.80 6.94 0.95
N LYS A 47 -6.68 7.73 0.33
CA LYS A 47 -8.07 7.32 0.04
C LYS A 47 -8.16 6.08 -0.84
N LYS A 48 -7.38 6.03 -1.93
CA LYS A 48 -7.34 4.88 -2.84
C LYS A 48 -6.76 3.64 -2.16
N VAL A 49 -5.74 3.79 -1.32
CA VAL A 49 -5.20 2.67 -0.52
C VAL A 49 -6.27 2.12 0.42
N ALA A 50 -6.95 2.99 1.18
CA ALA A 50 -8.04 2.57 2.07
C ALA A 50 -9.19 1.87 1.31
N GLN A 51 -9.56 2.39 0.13
CA GLN A 51 -10.57 1.78 -0.73
C GLN A 51 -10.11 0.43 -1.30
N ALA A 52 -8.86 0.32 -1.74
CA ALA A 52 -8.29 -0.95 -2.21
C ALA A 52 -8.30 -2.00 -1.10
N LEU A 53 -7.90 -1.61 0.12
CA LEU A 53 -7.95 -2.44 1.33
C LEU A 53 -9.38 -2.90 1.69
N SER A 54 -10.40 -2.06 1.49
CA SER A 54 -11.79 -2.50 1.68
C SER A 54 -12.28 -3.41 0.55
N ASN A 55 -11.82 -3.17 -0.68
CA ASN A 55 -12.31 -3.87 -1.86
C ASN A 55 -11.75 -5.28 -2.00
N TRP A 56 -10.50 -5.54 -1.60
CA TRP A 56 -9.96 -6.91 -1.66
C TRP A 56 -10.67 -7.85 -0.68
N ASP A 57 -11.02 -7.38 0.52
CA ASP A 57 -11.76 -8.18 1.51
C ASP A 57 -13.16 -8.57 1.00
N LYS A 58 -13.76 -7.71 0.18
CA LYS A 58 -15.06 -7.96 -0.48
C LYS A 58 -14.95 -8.85 -1.72
N ASN A 59 -13.75 -9.13 -2.22
CA ASN A 59 -13.54 -10.00 -3.36
C ASN A 59 -13.02 -11.37 -2.88
N PRO A 60 -13.85 -12.43 -2.88
CA PRO A 60 -13.47 -13.72 -2.30
C PRO A 60 -12.21 -14.35 -2.93
N ILE A 61 -11.97 -14.13 -4.22
CA ILE A 61 -10.81 -14.69 -4.93
C ILE A 61 -9.54 -13.99 -4.46
N VAL A 62 -9.53 -12.66 -4.47
CA VAL A 62 -8.38 -11.86 -4.03
C VAL A 62 -8.13 -12.07 -2.54
N LYS A 63 -9.20 -12.09 -1.74
CA LYS A 63 -9.15 -12.39 -0.31
C LYS A 63 -8.47 -13.71 -0.01
N ASN A 64 -8.91 -14.78 -0.64
CA ASN A 64 -8.34 -16.10 -0.40
C ASN A 64 -6.87 -16.18 -0.86
N HIS A 65 -6.53 -15.53 -1.98
CA HIS A 65 -5.14 -15.49 -2.45
C HIS A 65 -4.21 -14.79 -1.45
N ILE A 66 -4.63 -13.64 -0.94
CA ILE A 66 -3.86 -12.88 0.06
C ILE A 66 -3.80 -13.62 1.40
N ILE A 67 -4.93 -14.14 1.91
CA ILE A 67 -4.95 -14.88 3.18
C ILE A 67 -4.02 -16.10 3.12
N ASN A 68 -4.00 -16.84 2.01
CA ASN A 68 -3.13 -17.99 1.87
C ASN A 68 -1.64 -17.63 1.83
N TYR A 69 -1.30 -16.38 1.51
CA TYR A 69 0.08 -15.90 1.58
C TYR A 69 0.53 -15.61 3.03
N PHE A 70 -0.41 -15.39 3.94
CA PHE A 70 -0.16 -15.10 5.37
C PHE A 70 -0.36 -16.32 6.30
N LYS A 71 -0.63 -17.50 5.74
CA LYS A 71 -0.74 -18.77 6.47
C LYS A 71 0.58 -19.52 6.39
#